data_AF-A0A953TUK1-F1
#
_entry.id   AF-A0A953TUK1-F1
#
_cell.length_a   1.000
_cell.length_b   1.000
_cell.length_c   1.000
_cell.angle_alpha   90.00
_cell.angle_beta   90.00
_cell.angle_gamma   90.00
#
_symmetry.space_group_name_H-M   'P 1'
#
loop_
_entity.id
_entity.type
_entity.pdbx_description
1 polymer ?
#
loop_
_entity_poly.entity_id
_entity_poly.type
_entity_poly.pdbx_seq_one_letter_code
_entity_poly.pdbx_strand_id
1 'polypeptide(L)'
;MLETPLRQAATVLLDSAIHIAPPDTREWGEAMRGELDYVEGHWAGLMWAMGGATVLAKSALAAFLIPSRHGQGLVPDGGLFAKTVSLRWAALIAGGACVLGALLFFAAPPFRQGMRVSLAAWPVLYRGITADGQPGLAAIARQAEAQHDPQGLAFCAVRVLNSRESARLAEEAVGLDASLVWVYALVAVRHPELPEISRWLPELERWDPTNALLHLITAESIYMSHPVRRDVASWLKNIEPRWEAAMAAAFASPKFDDYLTRLKEMDRRVVSRYHFNDPYELLSGEERDLPTFAFSDSQRFAKFLLDSGQKLEAQGDKKGAAEKYWAVARFGQVVDSQGHTEFEHWMGSWMQAGAYRELQNLSANEGNSHEAALFAYLAGKFEQLACPGGT
;
A
#
# COMPACT_ATOMS: atom_id res chain seq x y z
N MET A 1 34.69 -13.77 -3.44
CA MET A 1 35.84 -12.85 -3.73
C MET A 1 35.48 -11.36 -3.75
N LEU A 2 34.20 -10.95 -3.86
CA LEU A 2 33.77 -9.54 -3.74
C LEU A 2 33.39 -9.11 -2.31
N GLU A 3 33.58 -9.99 -1.33
CA GLU A 3 33.07 -9.85 0.04
C GLU A 3 33.92 -8.89 0.90
N THR A 4 35.25 -9.02 0.82
CA THR A 4 36.21 -8.13 1.49
C THR A 4 36.16 -6.67 1.01
N PRO A 5 36.09 -6.36 -0.30
CA PRO A 5 36.09 -4.97 -0.75
C PRO A 5 34.82 -4.21 -0.36
N LEU A 6 33.65 -4.87 -0.24
CA LEU A 6 32.40 -4.21 0.15
C LEU A 6 32.42 -3.78 1.62
N ARG A 7 32.92 -4.64 2.52
CA ARG A 7 33.04 -4.30 3.95
C ARG A 7 34.09 -3.21 4.19
N GLN A 8 35.16 -3.23 3.41
CA GLN A 8 36.17 -2.18 3.42
C GLN A 8 35.63 -0.86 2.87
N ALA A 9 34.80 -0.88 1.82
CA ALA A 9 34.12 0.30 1.32
C ALA A 9 33.14 0.89 2.34
N ALA A 10 32.34 0.05 3.00
CA ALA A 10 31.42 0.47 4.08
C ALA A 10 32.15 1.14 5.25
N THR A 11 33.27 0.54 5.66
CA THR A 11 34.20 1.06 6.66
C THR A 11 34.71 2.46 6.27
N VAL A 12 35.32 2.57 5.08
CA VAL A 12 35.92 3.82 4.61
C VAL A 12 34.87 4.92 4.45
N LEU A 13 33.67 4.58 3.98
CA LEU A 13 32.56 5.51 3.84
C LEU A 13 32.14 6.11 5.18
N LEU A 14 31.96 5.27 6.21
CA LEU A 14 31.51 5.74 7.52
C LEU A 14 32.61 6.51 8.24
N ASP A 15 33.87 6.04 8.21
CA ASP A 15 35.01 6.75 8.79
C ASP A 15 35.19 8.14 8.17
N SER A 16 35.00 8.24 6.84
CA SER A 16 35.04 9.52 6.14
C SER A 16 33.90 10.45 6.55
N ALA A 17 32.69 9.90 6.75
CA ALA A 17 31.52 10.67 7.19
C ALA A 17 31.66 11.17 8.64
N ILE A 18 32.22 10.37 9.54
CA ILE A 18 32.51 10.75 10.94
C ILE A 18 33.53 11.90 10.97
N HIS A 19 34.55 11.84 10.12
CA HIS A 19 35.59 12.86 10.08
C HIS A 19 35.05 14.25 9.73
N ILE A 20 34.06 14.32 8.83
CA ILE A 20 33.42 15.58 8.40
C ILE A 20 32.24 16.01 9.27
N ALA A 21 31.77 15.14 10.16
CA ALA A 21 30.62 15.41 11.02
C ALA A 21 30.94 16.46 12.11
N PRO A 22 29.97 17.33 12.47
CA PRO A 22 30.08 18.22 13.63
C PRO A 22 30.35 17.45 14.93
N PRO A 23 31.09 18.03 15.90
CA PRO A 23 31.47 17.37 17.15
C PRO A 23 30.31 16.66 17.86
N ASP A 24 29.17 17.34 17.95
CA ASP A 24 27.95 16.88 18.63
C ASP A 24 27.32 15.63 17.99
N THR A 25 27.72 15.28 16.76
CA THR A 25 27.23 14.12 16.01
C THR A 25 28.29 13.06 15.76
N ARG A 26 29.54 13.28 16.18
CA ARG A 26 30.62 12.30 16.03
C ARG A 26 30.42 11.08 16.91
N GLU A 27 29.94 11.26 18.13
CA GLU A 27 29.62 10.16 19.06
C GLU A 27 28.61 9.18 18.43
N TRP A 28 27.60 9.71 17.74
CA TRP A 28 26.63 8.90 16.99
C TRP A 28 27.27 8.16 15.82
N GLY A 29 28.16 8.81 15.09
CA GLY A 29 28.88 8.18 13.99
C GLY A 29 29.83 7.07 14.44
N GLU A 30 30.51 7.26 15.58
CA GLU A 30 31.37 6.24 16.21
C GLU A 30 30.54 5.05 16.71
N ALA A 31 29.35 5.28 17.27
CA ALA A 31 28.42 4.21 17.64
C ALA A 31 27.97 3.40 16.41
N MET A 32 27.55 4.09 15.34
CA MET A 32 27.18 3.43 14.07
C MET A 32 28.34 2.64 13.45
N ARG A 33 29.59 3.09 13.68
CA ARG A 33 30.79 2.38 13.24
C ARG A 33 31.00 1.09 14.02
N GLY A 34 30.78 1.13 15.34
CA GLY A 34 30.85 -0.05 16.20
C GLY A 34 29.77 -1.08 15.87
N GLU A 35 28.59 -0.63 15.48
CA GLU A 35 27.48 -1.52 15.06
C GLU A 35 27.72 -2.19 13.70
N LEU A 36 28.52 -1.57 12.82
CA LEU A 36 28.81 -2.12 11.50
C LEU A 36 29.41 -3.54 11.58
N ASP A 37 30.17 -3.86 12.63
CA ASP A 37 30.76 -5.18 12.83
C ASP A 37 29.72 -6.28 13.10
N TYR A 38 28.57 -5.93 13.64
CA TYR A 38 27.47 -6.84 13.96
C TYR A 38 26.40 -6.94 12.87
N VAL A 39 26.48 -6.11 11.83
CA VAL A 39 25.55 -6.18 10.69
C VAL A 39 25.90 -7.39 9.82
N GLU A 40 25.00 -8.38 9.83
CA GLU A 40 25.11 -9.61 9.04
C GLU A 40 24.83 -9.33 7.56
N GLY A 41 25.76 -9.73 6.69
CA GLY A 41 25.67 -9.57 5.24
C GLY A 41 26.41 -8.34 4.71
N HIS A 42 27.20 -8.55 3.65
CA HIS A 42 28.08 -7.53 3.07
C HIS A 42 27.30 -6.34 2.48
N TRP A 43 26.17 -6.61 1.83
CA TRP A 43 25.28 -5.58 1.30
C TRP A 43 24.52 -4.83 2.38
N ALA A 44 24.09 -5.53 3.43
CA ALA A 44 23.45 -4.91 4.59
C ALA A 44 24.42 -3.97 5.30
N GLY A 45 25.68 -4.38 5.49
CA GLY A 45 26.72 -3.53 6.05
C GLY A 45 27.02 -2.28 5.19
N LEU A 46 27.00 -2.41 3.85
CA LEU A 46 27.17 -1.26 2.97
C LEU A 46 25.97 -0.29 3.05
N MET A 47 24.74 -0.82 3.05
CA MET A 47 23.52 -0.01 3.18
C MET A 47 23.43 0.67 4.54
N TRP A 48 23.83 -0.02 5.61
CA TRP A 48 23.99 0.54 6.95
C TRP A 48 24.98 1.72 6.94
N ALA A 49 26.15 1.52 6.35
CA ALA A 49 27.16 2.56 6.24
C ALA A 49 26.67 3.76 5.40
N MET A 50 25.95 3.52 4.31
CA MET A 50 25.32 4.58 3.50
C MET A 50 24.26 5.36 4.28
N GLY A 51 23.42 4.68 5.05
CA GLY A 51 22.42 5.29 5.92
C GLY A 51 23.07 6.18 6.97
N GLY A 52 24.04 5.65 7.72
CA GLY A 52 24.80 6.40 8.73
C GLY A 52 25.54 7.60 8.13
N ALA A 53 26.22 7.42 7.00
CA ALA A 53 26.92 8.50 6.30
C ALA A 53 25.96 9.61 5.84
N THR A 54 24.75 9.27 5.40
CA THR A 54 23.74 10.25 4.98
C THR A 54 23.20 11.07 6.15
N VAL A 55 23.02 10.45 7.33
CA VAL A 55 22.61 11.15 8.56
C VAL A 55 23.68 12.15 8.99
N LEU A 56 24.96 11.75 8.98
CA LEU A 56 26.10 12.62 9.31
C LEU A 56 26.30 13.74 8.28
N ALA A 57 26.11 13.46 6.99
CA ALA A 57 26.16 14.48 5.95
C ALA A 57 25.03 15.51 6.09
N LYS A 58 23.83 15.06 6.46
CA LYS A 58 22.68 15.94 6.74
C LYS A 58 22.94 16.84 7.95
N SER A 59 23.53 16.33 9.03
CA SER A 59 23.86 17.15 10.21
C SER A 59 24.96 18.17 9.89
N ALA A 60 25.97 17.79 9.11
CA ALA A 60 27.01 18.70 8.63
C ALA A 60 26.45 19.83 7.75
N LEU A 61 25.54 19.51 6.82
CA LEU A 61 24.85 20.50 5.99
C LEU A 61 23.93 21.42 6.80
N ALA A 62 23.21 20.87 7.79
CA ALA A 62 22.36 21.66 8.68
C ALA A 62 23.18 22.65 9.53
N ALA A 63 24.31 22.20 10.08
CA ALA A 63 25.24 23.06 10.83
C ALA A 63 25.89 24.14 9.95
N PHE A 64 26.06 23.87 8.66
CA PHE A 64 26.57 24.86 7.69
C PHE A 64 25.51 25.91 7.31
N LEU A 65 24.24 25.53 7.18
CA LEU A 65 23.16 26.40 6.71
C LEU A 65 22.47 27.19 7.84
N ILE A 66 22.52 26.69 9.08
CA ILE A 66 21.88 27.32 10.24
C ILE A 66 22.97 27.62 11.28
N PRO A 67 23.47 28.86 11.36
CA PRO A 67 24.40 29.26 12.41
C PRO A 67 23.70 29.17 13.77
N SER A 68 24.03 28.16 14.58
CA SER A 68 23.48 28.01 15.92
C SER A 68 23.88 29.20 16.81
N ARG A 69 22.87 29.81 17.45
CA ARG A 69 22.96 31.00 18.32
C ARG A 69 23.41 30.69 19.77
N HIS A 70 23.81 29.46 20.07
CA HIS A 70 24.25 29.09 21.43
C HIS A 70 25.77 29.18 21.54
N GLY A 71 26.24 30.23 22.20
CA GLY A 71 27.65 30.42 22.52
C GLY A 71 28.11 29.44 23.60
N GLN A 72 29.04 28.57 23.22
CA GLN A 72 30.17 28.17 24.05
C GLN A 72 31.41 28.14 23.15
N GLY A 73 32.52 28.62 23.72
CA GLY A 73 33.69 29.07 22.98
C GLY A 73 34.29 28.02 22.04
N LEU A 74 34.66 28.49 20.84
CA LEU A 74 35.71 27.91 20.03
C LEU A 74 37.01 27.91 20.85
N VAL A 75 37.25 26.84 21.61
CA VAL A 75 38.60 26.38 21.91
C VAL A 75 39.03 25.54 20.70
N PRO A 76 39.99 25.99 19.88
CA PRO A 76 40.38 25.28 18.68
C PRO A 76 41.46 24.25 19.03
N ASP A 77 41.07 23.12 19.62
CA ASP A 77 41.94 21.95 19.67
C ASP A 77 41.58 20.99 18.52
N GLY A 78 42.33 21.14 17.41
CA GLY A 78 42.80 19.97 16.65
C GLY A 78 41.93 19.35 15.55
N GLY A 79 40.97 20.05 14.92
CA GLY A 79 40.14 19.46 13.85
C GLY A 79 40.04 20.27 12.55
N LEU A 80 40.53 19.70 11.44
CA LEU A 80 40.30 20.02 10.00
C LEU A 80 40.48 21.47 9.47
N PHE A 81 40.63 22.48 10.33
CA PHE A 81 40.74 23.89 9.92
C PHE A 81 42.07 24.54 10.31
N ALA A 82 43.06 23.76 10.74
CA ALA A 82 44.43 24.23 10.93
C ALA A 82 45.18 24.38 9.58
N LYS A 83 45.16 25.60 9.05
CA LYS A 83 46.27 26.28 8.33
C LYS A 83 47.04 25.54 7.21
N THR A 84 46.41 24.74 6.35
CA THR A 84 47.04 24.39 5.05
C THR A 84 46.08 24.54 3.88
N VAL A 85 46.45 25.40 2.92
CA VAL A 85 45.70 25.68 1.69
C VAL A 85 45.56 24.42 0.82
N SER A 86 46.47 23.44 0.98
CA SER A 86 46.44 22.15 0.28
C SER A 86 45.29 21.23 0.70
N LEU A 87 44.94 21.20 2.00
CA LEU A 87 43.84 20.37 2.51
C LEU A 87 42.47 20.88 2.06
N ARG A 88 42.32 22.21 1.91
CA ARG A 88 41.11 22.82 1.34
C ARG A 88 40.91 22.43 -0.12
N TRP A 89 41.98 22.43 -0.91
CA TRP A 89 41.93 21.99 -2.30
C TRP A 89 41.64 20.51 -2.43
N ALA A 90 42.25 19.66 -1.60
CA ALA A 90 41.97 18.23 -1.60
C ALA A 90 40.51 17.94 -1.19
N ALA A 91 39.97 18.63 -0.19
CA ALA A 91 38.58 18.49 0.23
C ALA A 91 37.60 19.01 -0.84
N LEU A 92 37.92 20.09 -1.55
CA LEU A 92 37.12 20.60 -2.67
C LEU A 92 37.16 19.66 -3.88
N ILE A 93 38.32 19.07 -4.19
CA ILE A 93 38.46 18.08 -5.27
C ILE A 93 37.70 16.80 -4.90
N ALA A 94 37.83 16.30 -3.66
CA ALA A 94 37.11 15.12 -3.20
C ALA A 94 35.60 15.38 -3.15
N GLY A 95 35.16 16.52 -2.62
CA GLY A 95 33.76 16.93 -2.64
C GLY A 95 33.22 17.09 -4.06
N GLY A 96 33.99 17.73 -4.94
CA GLY A 96 33.68 17.85 -6.36
C GLY A 96 33.58 16.50 -7.07
N ALA A 97 34.50 15.58 -6.79
CA ALA A 97 34.48 14.21 -7.32
C ALA A 97 33.30 13.39 -6.79
N CYS A 98 32.92 13.56 -5.52
CA CYS A 98 31.73 12.93 -4.95
C CYS A 98 30.44 13.49 -5.57
N VAL A 99 30.34 14.81 -5.76
CA VAL A 99 29.20 15.44 -6.45
C VAL A 99 29.15 14.99 -7.91
N LEU A 100 30.29 14.96 -8.60
CA LEU A 100 30.37 14.47 -9.98
C LEU A 100 30.01 12.98 -10.06
N GLY A 101 30.46 12.17 -9.12
CA GLY A 101 30.09 10.76 -8.98
C GLY A 101 28.60 10.58 -8.75
N ALA A 102 28.00 11.35 -7.85
CA ALA A 102 26.55 11.37 -7.64
C ALA A 102 25.79 11.80 -8.92
N LEU A 103 26.27 12.83 -9.62
CA LEU A 103 25.71 13.27 -10.91
C LEU A 103 25.85 12.20 -12.00
N LEU A 104 26.93 11.42 -12.02
CA LEU A 104 27.11 10.29 -12.92
C LEU A 104 26.16 9.13 -12.58
N PHE A 105 25.83 8.91 -11.30
CA PHE A 105 24.72 8.01 -10.94
C PHE A 105 23.38 8.53 -11.49
N PHE A 106 23.11 9.84 -11.45
CA PHE A 106 21.95 10.44 -12.15
C PHE A 106 22.02 10.31 -13.68
N ALA A 107 23.19 10.04 -14.27
CA ALA A 107 23.30 9.74 -15.69
C ALA A 107 22.88 8.29 -16.01
N ALA A 108 22.94 7.37 -15.03
CA ALA A 108 22.57 5.97 -15.19
C ALA A 108 21.03 5.80 -15.23
N PRO A 109 20.46 5.18 -16.29
CA PRO A 109 19.02 4.97 -16.40
C PRO A 109 18.37 4.26 -15.20
N PRO A 110 18.95 3.19 -14.62
CA PRO A 110 18.34 2.48 -13.48
C PRO A 110 18.25 3.35 -12.23
N PHE A 111 19.26 4.18 -11.95
CA PHE A 111 19.26 5.07 -10.79
C PHE A 111 18.23 6.19 -10.96
N ARG A 112 18.07 6.74 -12.17
CA ARG A 112 16.99 7.69 -12.46
C ARG A 112 15.60 7.07 -12.28
N GLN A 113 15.41 5.81 -12.68
CA GLN A 113 14.15 5.10 -12.47
C GLN A 113 13.89 4.88 -10.98
N GLY A 114 14.87 4.36 -10.23
CA GLY A 114 14.76 4.18 -8.78
C GLY A 114 14.46 5.49 -8.05
N MET A 115 15.22 6.56 -8.36
CA MET A 115 14.98 7.88 -7.79
C MET A 115 13.63 8.47 -8.19
N ARG A 116 13.13 8.24 -9.41
CA ARG A 116 11.78 8.66 -9.81
C ARG A 116 10.71 7.95 -8.99
N VAL A 117 10.85 6.66 -8.73
CA VAL A 117 9.92 5.90 -7.87
C VAL A 117 9.97 6.44 -6.43
N SER A 118 11.18 6.61 -5.87
CA SER A 118 11.35 7.16 -4.50
C SER A 118 10.83 8.60 -4.37
N LEU A 119 11.03 9.42 -5.40
CA LEU A 119 10.55 10.82 -5.42
C LEU A 119 9.08 10.93 -5.82
N ALA A 120 8.47 9.96 -6.52
CA ALA A 120 7.04 9.99 -6.86
C ALA A 120 6.13 9.85 -5.63
N ALA A 121 6.65 9.26 -4.54
CA ALA A 121 5.97 9.26 -3.24
C ALA A 121 5.93 10.64 -2.57
N TRP A 122 6.85 11.55 -2.92
CA TRP A 122 6.93 12.89 -2.30
C TRP A 122 5.84 13.87 -2.75
N PRO A 123 5.41 13.93 -4.02
CA PRO A 123 4.24 14.68 -4.44
C PRO A 123 2.98 14.31 -3.66
N VAL A 124 2.76 13.02 -3.34
CA VAL A 124 1.64 12.58 -2.50
C VAL A 124 1.66 13.22 -1.11
N LEU A 125 2.86 13.49 -0.56
CA LEU A 125 3.06 14.15 0.73
C LEU A 125 3.06 15.68 0.67
N TYR A 126 3.45 16.30 -0.45
CA TYR A 126 3.70 17.76 -0.53
C TYR A 126 2.83 18.54 -1.51
N ARG A 127 2.16 17.89 -2.46
CA ARG A 127 1.22 18.52 -3.38
C ARG A 127 -0.03 17.67 -3.44
N GLY A 128 -1.10 18.14 -2.81
CA GLY A 128 -2.45 17.69 -3.14
C GLY A 128 -2.54 17.60 -4.66
N ILE A 129 -2.83 16.40 -5.13
CA ILE A 129 -2.78 15.95 -6.53
C ILE A 129 -3.28 17.10 -7.43
N THR A 130 -2.38 17.73 -8.16
CA THR A 130 -2.79 18.74 -9.13
C THR A 130 -3.66 18.04 -10.16
N ALA A 131 -4.90 18.54 -10.32
CA ALA A 131 -5.91 18.03 -11.25
C ALA A 131 -5.48 18.05 -12.73
N ASP A 132 -4.29 18.57 -13.03
CA ASP A 132 -3.69 18.55 -14.36
C ASP A 132 -3.11 17.17 -14.66
N GLY A 133 -4.02 16.31 -15.14
CA GLY A 133 -3.92 15.01 -15.79
C GLY A 133 -2.56 14.33 -15.93
N GLN A 134 -2.55 13.01 -15.70
CA GLN A 134 -1.45 12.11 -16.04
C GLN A 134 -1.16 12.18 -17.56
N PRO A 135 -0.14 12.94 -18.02
CA PRO A 135 -0.03 13.28 -19.43
C PRO A 135 0.33 12.08 -20.30
N GLY A 136 0.99 11.07 -19.71
CA GLY A 136 1.26 9.78 -20.35
C GLY A 136 -0.02 9.00 -20.66
N LEU A 137 -0.95 8.94 -19.72
CA LEU A 137 -2.23 8.24 -19.93
C LEU A 137 -3.13 8.98 -20.92
N ALA A 138 -3.12 10.32 -20.91
CA ALA A 138 -3.87 11.11 -21.90
C ALA A 138 -3.34 10.95 -23.34
N ALA A 139 -2.04 10.66 -23.51
CA ALA A 139 -1.49 10.34 -24.82
C ALA A 139 -1.94 8.94 -25.29
N ILE A 140 -1.92 7.95 -24.40
CA ILE A 140 -2.38 6.59 -24.70
C ILE A 140 -3.87 6.58 -25.02
N ALA A 141 -4.70 7.24 -24.21
CA ALA A 141 -6.14 7.32 -24.43
C ALA A 141 -6.45 7.85 -25.84
N ARG A 142 -5.88 9.01 -26.22
CA ARG A 142 -6.07 9.58 -27.56
C ARG A 142 -5.61 8.66 -28.68
N GLN A 143 -4.49 7.96 -28.49
CA GLN A 143 -3.99 7.01 -29.48
C GLN A 143 -4.90 5.78 -29.57
N ALA A 144 -5.37 5.25 -28.45
CA ALA A 144 -6.27 4.11 -28.38
C ALA A 144 -7.63 4.41 -29.02
N GLU A 145 -8.18 5.61 -28.78
CA GLU A 145 -9.39 6.12 -29.44
C GLU A 145 -9.21 6.16 -30.96
N ALA A 146 -8.12 6.77 -31.43
CA ALA A 146 -7.83 6.86 -32.86
C ALA A 146 -7.71 5.47 -33.53
N GLN A 147 -7.23 4.48 -32.78
CA GLN A 147 -7.05 3.10 -33.24
C GLN A 147 -8.25 2.19 -32.95
N HIS A 148 -9.29 2.69 -32.28
CA HIS A 148 -10.40 1.88 -31.74
C HIS A 148 -9.87 0.64 -30.98
N ASP A 149 -8.86 0.85 -30.14
CA ASP A 149 -8.19 -0.23 -29.39
C ASP A 149 -8.83 -0.40 -28.00
N PRO A 150 -9.72 -1.39 -27.82
CA PRO A 150 -10.49 -1.54 -26.59
C PRO A 150 -9.60 -1.77 -25.36
N GLN A 151 -8.48 -2.48 -25.52
CA GLN A 151 -7.55 -2.73 -24.41
C GLN A 151 -6.76 -1.49 -24.01
N GLY A 152 -6.41 -0.62 -24.96
CA GLY A 152 -5.76 0.66 -24.67
C GLY A 152 -6.71 1.60 -23.90
N LEU A 153 -7.98 1.64 -24.30
CA LEU A 153 -9.01 2.41 -23.60
C LEU A 153 -9.26 1.87 -22.19
N ALA A 154 -9.44 0.56 -22.04
CA ALA A 154 -9.59 -0.09 -20.73
C ALA A 154 -8.39 0.15 -19.80
N PHE A 155 -7.17 0.07 -20.33
CA PHE A 155 -5.94 0.36 -19.60
C PHE A 155 -5.91 1.78 -19.04
N CYS A 156 -6.38 2.76 -19.80
CA CYS A 156 -6.51 4.14 -19.34
C CYS A 156 -7.68 4.31 -18.37
N ALA A 157 -8.83 3.70 -18.65
CA ALA A 157 -10.04 3.83 -17.86
C ALA A 157 -9.79 3.52 -16.38
N VAL A 158 -9.10 2.42 -16.08
CA VAL A 158 -8.83 2.00 -14.69
C VAL A 158 -7.80 2.85 -13.96
N ARG A 159 -7.06 3.74 -14.66
CA ARG A 159 -5.96 4.54 -14.07
C ARG A 159 -6.21 6.04 -14.00
N VAL A 160 -7.09 6.55 -14.85
CA VAL A 160 -7.39 7.99 -14.92
C VAL A 160 -8.09 8.44 -13.63
N LEU A 161 -7.59 9.52 -13.04
CA LEU A 161 -8.11 10.09 -11.80
C LEU A 161 -9.44 10.83 -11.98
N ASN A 162 -9.74 11.32 -13.18
CA ASN A 162 -11.01 11.96 -13.47
C ASN A 162 -12.09 10.88 -13.62
N SER A 163 -13.05 10.83 -12.69
CA SER A 163 -14.08 9.79 -12.66
C SER A 163 -14.95 9.76 -13.91
N ARG A 164 -15.33 10.91 -14.47
CA ARG A 164 -16.12 10.99 -15.71
C ARG A 164 -15.36 10.48 -16.93
N GLU A 165 -14.08 10.84 -17.03
CA GLU A 165 -13.25 10.36 -18.14
C GLU A 165 -12.97 8.87 -18.02
N SER A 166 -12.72 8.38 -16.79
CA SER A 166 -12.59 6.95 -16.49
C SER A 166 -13.84 6.17 -16.92
N ALA A 167 -15.03 6.67 -16.57
CA ALA A 167 -16.31 6.08 -16.97
C ALA A 167 -16.51 6.07 -18.50
N ARG A 168 -16.25 7.19 -19.17
CA ARG A 168 -16.38 7.29 -20.63
C ARG A 168 -15.47 6.30 -21.35
N LEU A 169 -14.19 6.22 -20.95
CA LEU A 169 -13.22 5.30 -21.54
C LEU A 169 -13.60 3.83 -21.29
N ALA A 170 -14.15 3.51 -20.11
CA ALA A 170 -14.63 2.17 -19.80
C ALA A 170 -15.83 1.78 -20.68
N GLU A 171 -16.81 2.67 -20.85
CA GLU A 171 -17.97 2.42 -21.71
C GLU A 171 -17.56 2.22 -23.17
N GLU A 172 -16.62 3.03 -23.66
CA GLU A 172 -16.11 2.90 -25.03
C GLU A 172 -15.33 1.59 -25.21
N ALA A 173 -14.48 1.23 -24.24
CA ALA A 173 -13.74 -0.03 -24.26
C ALA A 173 -14.67 -1.26 -24.29
N VAL A 174 -15.69 -1.30 -23.43
CA VAL A 174 -16.66 -2.40 -23.36
C VAL A 174 -17.59 -2.40 -24.57
N GLY A 175 -17.93 -1.23 -25.11
CA GLY A 175 -18.69 -1.09 -26.35
C GLY A 175 -17.95 -1.66 -27.57
N LEU A 176 -16.62 -1.54 -27.59
CA LEU A 176 -15.76 -2.12 -28.63
C LEU A 176 -15.47 -3.62 -28.40
N ASP A 177 -15.31 -4.05 -27.15
CA ASP A 177 -15.09 -5.45 -26.77
C ASP A 177 -15.82 -5.81 -25.48
N ALA A 178 -16.95 -6.50 -25.62
CA ALA A 178 -17.79 -6.91 -24.49
C ALA A 178 -17.08 -7.87 -23.51
N SER A 179 -15.97 -8.49 -23.89
CA SER A 179 -15.18 -9.34 -22.97
C SER A 179 -14.47 -8.54 -21.86
N LEU A 180 -14.43 -7.21 -22.00
CA LEU A 180 -13.85 -6.27 -21.03
C LEU A 180 -14.84 -5.79 -19.96
N VAL A 181 -16.03 -6.38 -19.85
CA VAL A 181 -17.06 -5.95 -18.88
C VAL A 181 -16.55 -5.83 -17.43
N TRP A 182 -15.57 -6.64 -17.03
CA TRP A 182 -14.91 -6.58 -15.71
C TRP A 182 -14.22 -5.24 -15.42
N VAL A 183 -13.88 -4.44 -16.44
CA VAL A 183 -13.32 -3.10 -16.29
C VAL A 183 -14.27 -2.19 -15.52
N TYR A 184 -15.59 -2.36 -15.67
CA TYR A 184 -16.56 -1.60 -14.90
C TYR A 184 -16.41 -1.79 -13.40
N ALA A 185 -16.03 -2.99 -12.94
CA ALA A 185 -15.85 -3.25 -11.51
C ALA A 185 -14.65 -2.46 -10.96
N LEU A 186 -13.52 -2.46 -11.67
CA LEU A 186 -12.32 -1.70 -11.27
C LEU A 186 -12.58 -0.19 -11.25
N VAL A 187 -13.29 0.33 -12.25
CA VAL A 187 -13.67 1.74 -12.30
C VAL A 187 -14.65 2.10 -11.18
N ALA A 188 -15.63 1.23 -10.90
CA ALA A 188 -16.61 1.44 -9.84
C ALA A 188 -15.98 1.42 -8.44
N VAL A 189 -15.00 0.53 -8.22
CA VAL A 189 -14.19 0.48 -6.98
C VAL A 189 -13.44 1.80 -6.77
N ARG A 190 -12.83 2.33 -7.83
CA ARG A 190 -12.02 3.54 -7.75
C ARG A 190 -12.86 4.81 -7.59
N HIS A 191 -14.03 4.85 -8.21
CA HIS A 191 -14.91 6.00 -8.29
C HIS A 191 -16.34 5.63 -7.87
N PRO A 192 -16.57 5.26 -6.60
CA PRO A 192 -17.84 4.73 -6.09
C PRO A 192 -19.01 5.73 -6.16
N GLU A 193 -18.72 7.01 -6.40
CA GLU A 193 -19.71 8.07 -6.58
C GLU A 193 -20.30 8.15 -8.01
N LEU A 194 -19.78 7.35 -8.96
CA LEU A 194 -20.23 7.40 -10.35
C LEU A 194 -21.71 6.95 -10.48
N PRO A 195 -22.58 7.76 -11.11
CA PRO A 195 -23.97 7.34 -11.35
C PRO A 195 -24.08 6.15 -12.31
N GLU A 196 -23.08 5.95 -13.18
CA GLU A 196 -22.99 4.86 -14.16
C GLU A 196 -22.96 3.47 -13.48
N ILE A 197 -22.50 3.38 -12.23
CA ILE A 197 -22.45 2.14 -11.44
C ILE A 197 -23.82 1.44 -11.39
N SER A 198 -24.90 2.22 -11.28
CA SER A 198 -26.27 1.70 -11.26
C SER A 198 -26.66 0.92 -12.53
N ARG A 199 -26.03 1.23 -13.67
CA ARG A 199 -26.20 0.54 -14.94
C ARG A 199 -25.20 -0.60 -15.11
N TRP A 200 -23.96 -0.43 -14.65
CA TRP A 200 -22.91 -1.43 -14.78
C TRP A 200 -23.13 -2.66 -13.88
N LEU A 201 -23.63 -2.47 -12.66
CA LEU A 201 -23.82 -3.56 -11.71
C LEU A 201 -24.70 -4.70 -12.26
N PRO A 202 -25.88 -4.45 -12.86
CA PRO A 202 -26.67 -5.52 -13.48
C PRO A 202 -25.98 -6.23 -14.66
N GLU A 203 -25.04 -5.57 -15.36
CA GLU A 203 -24.24 -6.22 -16.40
C GLU A 203 -23.15 -7.12 -15.78
N LEU A 204 -22.46 -6.62 -14.77
CA LEU A 204 -21.45 -7.36 -14.01
C LEU A 204 -22.06 -8.57 -13.29
N GLU A 205 -23.22 -8.42 -12.65
CA GLU A 205 -23.91 -9.50 -11.94
C GLU A 205 -24.34 -10.62 -12.88
N ARG A 206 -24.73 -10.30 -14.12
CA ARG A 206 -25.03 -11.32 -15.13
C ARG A 206 -23.78 -12.07 -15.58
N TRP A 207 -22.62 -11.39 -15.56
CA TRP A 207 -21.36 -11.94 -16.02
C TRP A 207 -20.62 -12.74 -14.92
N ASP A 208 -20.63 -12.27 -13.67
CA ASP A 208 -20.02 -12.93 -12.51
C ASP A 208 -20.95 -12.87 -11.27
N PRO A 209 -22.07 -13.63 -11.28
CA PRO A 209 -23.14 -13.52 -10.28
C PRO A 209 -22.76 -13.95 -8.87
N THR A 210 -21.63 -14.65 -8.71
CA THR A 210 -21.21 -15.25 -7.44
C THR A 210 -20.13 -14.46 -6.72
N ASN A 211 -19.66 -13.36 -7.31
CA ASN A 211 -18.51 -12.62 -6.81
C ASN A 211 -18.92 -11.56 -5.79
N ALA A 212 -18.37 -11.69 -4.58
CA ALA A 212 -18.60 -10.77 -3.47
C ALA A 212 -18.28 -9.30 -3.81
N LEU A 213 -17.31 -9.06 -4.71
CA LEU A 213 -16.89 -7.71 -5.07
C LEU A 213 -18.05 -6.84 -5.58
N LEU A 214 -19.01 -7.42 -6.31
CA LEU A 214 -20.13 -6.65 -6.88
C LEU A 214 -21.07 -6.12 -5.78
N HIS A 215 -21.28 -6.93 -4.75
CA HIS A 215 -22.06 -6.53 -3.58
C HIS A 215 -21.30 -5.53 -2.71
N LEU A 216 -19.97 -5.65 -2.63
CA LEU A 216 -19.10 -4.68 -1.98
C LEU A 216 -19.14 -3.31 -2.67
N ILE A 217 -19.08 -3.27 -4.02
CA ILE A 217 -19.26 -2.04 -4.81
C ILE A 217 -20.64 -1.42 -4.54
N THR A 218 -21.68 -2.26 -4.45
CA THR A 218 -23.04 -1.80 -4.15
C THR A 218 -23.11 -1.15 -2.77
N ALA A 219 -22.55 -1.79 -1.75
CA ALA A 219 -22.49 -1.26 -0.39
C ALA A 219 -21.74 0.07 -0.34
N GLU A 220 -20.59 0.15 -1.01
CA GLU A 220 -19.78 1.36 -1.06
C GLU A 220 -20.50 2.52 -1.76
N SER A 221 -21.16 2.27 -2.89
CA SER A 221 -21.96 3.28 -3.59
C SER A 221 -23.11 3.81 -2.72
N ILE A 222 -23.79 2.93 -1.98
CA ILE A 222 -24.82 3.32 -1.01
C ILE A 222 -24.24 4.23 0.06
N TYR A 223 -23.12 3.83 0.68
CA TYR A 223 -22.43 4.62 1.70
C TYR A 223 -21.99 6.00 1.16
N MET A 224 -21.45 6.04 -0.06
CA MET A 224 -20.94 7.27 -0.69
C MET A 224 -22.05 8.22 -1.14
N SER A 225 -23.23 7.70 -1.48
CA SER A 225 -24.41 8.49 -1.84
C SER A 225 -25.07 9.22 -0.65
N HIS A 226 -24.71 8.86 0.59
CA HIS A 226 -25.31 9.44 1.78
C HIS A 226 -24.82 10.89 2.03
N PRO A 227 -25.73 11.89 2.11
CA PRO A 227 -25.37 13.31 2.18
C PRO A 227 -24.69 13.73 3.48
N VAL A 228 -24.66 12.86 4.51
CA VAL A 228 -24.10 13.14 5.83
C VAL A 228 -22.79 12.37 6.03
N ARG A 229 -21.80 12.59 5.14
CA ARG A 229 -20.42 12.09 5.31
C ARG A 229 -19.74 12.51 6.64
N ARG A 230 -20.34 13.44 7.42
CA ARG A 230 -19.74 14.02 8.63
C ARG A 230 -20.15 13.38 9.95
N ASP A 231 -21.17 12.52 9.97
CA ASP A 231 -21.60 11.86 11.21
C ASP A 231 -21.66 10.34 11.04
N VAL A 232 -20.46 9.74 10.96
CA VAL A 232 -20.26 8.29 10.95
C VAL A 232 -20.96 7.63 12.16
N ALA A 233 -21.04 8.33 13.29
CA ALA A 233 -21.68 7.81 14.50
C ALA A 233 -23.22 7.72 14.36
N SER A 234 -23.86 8.65 13.66
CA SER A 234 -25.29 8.60 13.33
C SER A 234 -25.61 7.48 12.33
N TRP A 235 -24.77 7.32 11.30
CA TRP A 235 -24.93 6.24 10.33
C TRP A 235 -24.74 4.85 10.97
N LEU A 236 -23.77 4.70 11.88
CA LEU A 236 -23.57 3.46 12.65
C LEU A 236 -24.73 3.14 13.62
N LYS A 237 -25.49 4.14 14.06
CA LYS A 237 -26.67 3.93 14.92
C LYS A 237 -27.90 3.50 14.13
N ASN A 238 -27.97 3.88 12.86
CA ASN A 238 -29.06 3.55 11.95
C ASN A 238 -28.46 2.94 10.68
N ILE A 239 -27.92 1.72 10.79
CA ILE A 239 -27.38 0.99 9.65
C ILE A 239 -28.44 1.01 8.54
N GLU A 240 -28.08 1.56 7.38
CA GLU A 240 -29.01 1.64 6.27
C GLU A 240 -29.37 0.22 5.81
N PRO A 241 -30.65 -0.18 5.79
CA PRO A 241 -31.04 -1.55 5.47
C PRO A 241 -30.55 -2.03 4.10
N ARG A 242 -30.38 -1.10 3.15
CA ARG A 242 -29.85 -1.39 1.81
C ARG A 242 -28.36 -1.73 1.84
N TRP A 243 -27.59 -0.99 2.64
CA TRP A 243 -26.16 -1.29 2.84
C TRP A 243 -26.01 -2.63 3.56
N GLU A 244 -26.81 -2.88 4.60
CA GLU A 244 -26.78 -4.15 5.32
C GLU A 244 -27.08 -5.35 4.41
N ALA A 245 -28.11 -5.22 3.56
CA ALA A 245 -28.46 -6.26 2.59
C ALA A 245 -27.33 -6.52 1.57
N ALA A 246 -26.68 -5.46 1.08
CA ALA A 246 -25.52 -5.60 0.18
C ALA A 246 -24.35 -6.29 0.88
N MET A 247 -24.00 -5.88 2.11
CA MET A 247 -22.94 -6.52 2.89
C MET A 247 -23.27 -7.98 3.23
N ALA A 248 -24.51 -8.29 3.58
CA ALA A 248 -24.96 -9.67 3.81
C ALA A 248 -24.83 -10.52 2.55
N ALA A 249 -25.16 -9.99 1.37
CA ALA A 249 -24.97 -10.67 0.09
C ALA A 249 -23.47 -10.89 -0.22
N ALA A 250 -22.61 -9.92 0.06
CA ALA A 250 -21.16 -10.08 -0.05
C ALA A 250 -20.64 -11.22 0.85
N PHE A 251 -21.04 -11.24 2.12
CA PHE A 251 -20.62 -12.26 3.09
C PHE A 251 -21.18 -13.66 2.80
N ALA A 252 -22.29 -13.74 2.07
CA ALA A 252 -22.88 -14.99 1.60
C ALA A 252 -22.29 -15.50 0.28
N SER A 253 -21.49 -14.68 -0.40
CA SER A 253 -20.95 -15.02 -1.73
C SER A 253 -19.84 -16.08 -1.63
N PRO A 254 -19.84 -17.09 -2.50
CA PRO A 254 -18.86 -18.17 -2.45
C PRO A 254 -17.50 -17.81 -3.09
N LYS A 255 -17.43 -16.67 -3.79
CA LYS A 255 -16.27 -16.25 -4.58
C LYS A 255 -15.89 -14.80 -4.25
N PHE A 256 -14.60 -14.51 -4.29
CA PHE A 256 -14.03 -13.17 -4.31
C PHE A 256 -12.98 -13.10 -5.42
N ASP A 257 -13.14 -12.16 -6.35
CA ASP A 257 -12.19 -11.90 -7.45
C ASP A 257 -12.16 -10.39 -7.71
N ASP A 258 -11.01 -9.78 -7.41
CA ASP A 258 -10.70 -8.36 -7.56
C ASP A 258 -10.37 -7.97 -9.01
N TYR A 259 -10.31 -8.96 -9.91
CA TYR A 259 -9.88 -8.84 -11.31
C TYR A 259 -8.44 -8.34 -11.52
N LEU A 260 -7.59 -8.28 -10.49
CA LEU A 260 -6.20 -7.83 -10.59
C LEU A 260 -5.36 -8.74 -11.50
N THR A 261 -5.66 -10.04 -11.53
CA THR A 261 -5.00 -10.96 -12.47
C THR A 261 -5.28 -10.57 -13.93
N ARG A 262 -6.52 -10.21 -14.25
CA ARG A 262 -6.92 -9.75 -15.60
C ARG A 262 -6.28 -8.41 -15.95
N LEU A 263 -6.23 -7.50 -14.96
CA LEU A 263 -5.55 -6.21 -15.10
C LEU A 263 -4.06 -6.41 -15.42
N LYS A 264 -3.35 -7.26 -14.66
CA LYS A 264 -1.93 -7.58 -14.89
C LYS A 264 -1.67 -8.16 -16.28
N GLU A 265 -2.56 -9.01 -16.78
CA GLU A 265 -2.48 -9.55 -18.14
C GLU A 265 -2.72 -8.48 -19.21
N MET A 266 -3.65 -7.56 -18.98
CA MET A 266 -3.88 -6.40 -19.85
C MET A 266 -2.65 -5.49 -19.86
N ASP A 267 -2.07 -5.19 -18.69
CA ASP A 267 -0.92 -4.31 -18.56
C ASP A 267 0.28 -4.83 -19.34
N ARG A 268 0.59 -6.12 -19.24
CA ARG A 268 1.68 -6.75 -20.01
C ARG A 268 1.52 -6.55 -21.52
N ARG A 269 0.29 -6.59 -22.02
CA ARG A 269 -0.01 -6.42 -23.46
C ARG A 269 0.03 -4.94 -23.88
N VAL A 270 -0.57 -4.05 -23.10
CA VAL A 270 -0.72 -2.64 -23.45
C VAL A 270 0.59 -1.87 -23.26
N VAL A 271 1.32 -2.10 -22.16
CA VAL A 271 2.58 -1.42 -21.85
C VAL A 271 3.61 -1.59 -22.97
N SER A 272 3.77 -2.82 -23.46
CA SER A 272 4.71 -3.12 -24.54
C SER A 272 4.31 -2.40 -25.83
N ARG A 273 3.01 -2.40 -26.16
CA ARG A 273 2.47 -1.83 -27.40
C ARG A 273 2.53 -0.30 -27.44
N TYR A 274 2.30 0.36 -26.31
CA TYR A 274 2.30 1.84 -26.22
C TYR A 274 3.62 2.42 -25.71
N HIS A 275 4.63 1.57 -25.45
CA HIS A 275 5.90 1.97 -24.85
C HIS A 275 5.74 2.76 -23.54
N PHE A 276 4.72 2.42 -22.76
CA PHE A 276 4.40 3.11 -21.53
C PHE A 276 5.31 2.64 -20.40
N ASN A 277 6.30 3.46 -20.03
CA ASN A 277 7.30 3.11 -19.02
C ASN A 277 7.20 4.02 -17.80
N ASP A 278 6.03 4.01 -17.16
CA ASP A 278 5.82 4.65 -15.85
C ASP A 278 5.67 3.57 -14.77
N PRO A 279 6.75 3.21 -14.06
CA PRO A 279 6.68 2.19 -13.01
C PRO A 279 5.77 2.60 -11.86
N TYR A 280 5.51 3.90 -11.65
CA TYR A 280 4.57 4.33 -10.62
C TYR A 280 3.13 4.00 -11.01
N GLU A 281 2.71 4.29 -12.23
CA GLU A 281 1.36 3.95 -12.71
C GLU A 281 1.15 2.44 -12.90
N LEU A 282 2.23 1.67 -13.02
CA LEU A 282 2.20 0.21 -13.11
C LEU A 282 2.26 -0.49 -11.75
N LEU A 283 2.95 0.07 -10.75
CA LEU A 283 3.10 -0.53 -9.41
C LEU A 283 2.12 0.05 -8.37
N SER A 284 1.85 1.36 -8.41
CA SER A 284 0.95 2.03 -7.45
C SER A 284 -0.53 1.94 -7.83
N GLY A 285 -0.84 1.50 -9.06
CA GLY A 285 -2.21 1.17 -9.46
C GLY A 285 -2.77 0.04 -8.60
N GLU A 286 -1.97 -0.99 -8.32
CA GLU A 286 -2.41 -2.18 -7.57
C GLU A 286 -2.90 -1.87 -6.15
N GLU A 287 -2.30 -0.90 -5.44
CA GLU A 287 -2.78 -0.47 -4.10
C GLU A 287 -3.93 0.54 -4.17
N ARG A 288 -4.04 1.32 -5.25
CA ARG A 288 -5.11 2.32 -5.44
C ARG A 288 -6.40 1.75 -6.02
N ASP A 289 -6.33 0.57 -6.62
CA ASP A 289 -7.45 -0.10 -7.28
C ASP A 289 -8.14 -1.13 -6.33
N LEU A 290 -7.68 -1.22 -5.07
CA LEU A 290 -8.37 -1.93 -4.00
C LEU A 290 -9.50 -1.05 -3.43
N PRO A 291 -10.70 -1.59 -3.21
CA PRO A 291 -11.80 -0.84 -2.60
C PRO A 291 -11.52 -0.66 -1.10
N THR A 292 -10.67 0.30 -0.78
CA THR A 292 -10.27 0.61 0.61
C THR A 292 -11.49 0.89 1.49
N PHE A 293 -12.56 1.45 0.92
CA PHE A 293 -13.84 1.60 1.59
C PHE A 293 -14.63 0.29 1.67
N ALA A 294 -14.77 -0.52 0.63
CA ALA A 294 -15.39 -1.84 0.77
C ALA A 294 -14.72 -2.72 1.83
N PHE A 295 -13.40 -2.60 2.00
CA PHE A 295 -12.68 -3.30 3.06
C PHE A 295 -12.95 -2.70 4.44
N SER A 296 -13.01 -1.37 4.57
CA SER A 296 -13.47 -0.73 5.81
C SER A 296 -14.90 -1.14 6.18
N ASP A 297 -15.79 -1.22 5.19
CA ASP A 297 -17.17 -1.65 5.35
C ASP A 297 -17.27 -3.13 5.71
N SER A 298 -16.43 -3.97 5.11
CA SER A 298 -16.32 -5.39 5.48
C SER A 298 -15.87 -5.57 6.94
N GLN A 299 -14.89 -4.81 7.40
CA GLN A 299 -14.48 -4.84 8.82
C GLN A 299 -15.61 -4.39 9.75
N ARG A 300 -16.32 -3.32 9.39
CA ARG A 300 -17.46 -2.81 10.17
C ARG A 300 -18.59 -3.84 10.24
N PHE A 301 -18.94 -4.45 9.12
CA PHE A 301 -19.99 -5.46 9.06
C PHE A 301 -19.60 -6.74 9.78
N ALA A 302 -18.35 -7.19 9.66
CA ALA A 302 -17.83 -8.32 10.43
C ALA A 302 -17.97 -8.05 11.93
N LYS A 303 -17.55 -6.88 12.42
CA LYS A 303 -17.72 -6.49 13.82
C LYS A 303 -19.19 -6.46 14.24
N PHE A 304 -20.06 -5.90 13.40
CA PHE A 304 -21.50 -5.90 13.65
C PHE A 304 -22.08 -7.31 13.79
N LEU A 305 -21.66 -8.26 12.94
CA LEU A 305 -22.07 -9.66 13.05
C LEU A 305 -21.55 -10.32 14.34
N LEU A 306 -20.29 -10.08 14.71
CA LEU A 306 -19.72 -10.61 15.97
C LEU A 306 -20.47 -10.04 17.19
N ASP A 307 -20.67 -8.72 17.26
CA ASP A 307 -21.42 -8.07 18.34
C ASP A 307 -22.89 -8.56 18.38
N SER A 308 -23.51 -8.81 17.21
CA SER A 308 -24.85 -9.39 17.11
C SER A 308 -24.87 -10.84 17.61
N GLY A 309 -23.84 -11.63 17.32
CA GLY A 309 -23.72 -13.01 17.79
C GLY A 309 -23.61 -13.07 19.31
N GLN A 310 -22.80 -12.19 19.92
CA GLN A 310 -22.65 -12.09 21.37
C GLN A 310 -23.98 -11.75 22.06
N LYS A 311 -24.78 -10.86 21.45
CA LYS A 311 -26.13 -10.53 21.96
C LYS A 311 -27.08 -11.74 21.91
N LEU A 312 -27.04 -12.52 20.83
CA LEU A 312 -27.85 -13.73 20.69
C LEU A 312 -27.42 -14.79 21.71
N GLU A 313 -26.11 -14.98 21.91
CA GLU A 313 -25.56 -15.87 22.93
C GLU A 313 -26.03 -15.48 24.34
N ALA A 314 -25.95 -14.18 24.68
CA ALA A 314 -26.43 -13.67 25.96
C ALA A 314 -27.94 -13.85 26.18
N GLN A 315 -28.72 -13.96 25.09
CA GLN A 315 -30.16 -14.26 25.11
C GLN A 315 -30.46 -15.77 25.11
N GLY A 316 -29.43 -16.62 25.04
CA GLY A 316 -29.56 -18.07 24.97
C GLY A 316 -29.75 -18.64 23.57
N ASP A 317 -29.78 -17.81 22.53
CA ASP A 317 -29.82 -18.25 21.12
C ASP A 317 -28.42 -18.57 20.61
N LYS A 318 -27.91 -19.73 21.04
CA LYS A 318 -26.57 -20.22 20.67
C LYS A 318 -26.45 -20.53 19.18
N LYS A 319 -27.53 -21.04 18.57
CA LYS A 319 -27.54 -21.36 17.14
C LYS A 319 -27.44 -20.09 16.30
N GLY A 320 -28.23 -19.08 16.63
CA GLY A 320 -28.15 -17.77 15.99
C GLY A 320 -26.77 -17.12 16.17
N ALA A 321 -26.17 -17.23 17.36
CA ALA A 321 -24.81 -16.75 17.60
C ALA A 321 -23.78 -17.45 16.69
N ALA A 322 -23.80 -18.79 16.65
CA ALA A 322 -22.91 -19.58 15.80
C ALA A 322 -23.06 -19.22 14.31
N GLU A 323 -24.29 -19.02 13.82
CA GLU A 323 -24.56 -18.61 12.44
C GLU A 323 -23.88 -17.26 12.10
N LYS A 324 -23.91 -16.29 13.02
CA LYS A 324 -23.23 -14.99 12.85
C LYS A 324 -21.71 -15.13 12.80
N TYR A 325 -21.13 -15.89 13.74
CA TYR A 325 -19.68 -16.10 13.77
C TYR A 325 -19.19 -16.85 12.53
N TRP A 326 -19.91 -17.89 12.10
CA TRP A 326 -19.58 -18.63 10.89
C TRP A 326 -19.68 -17.81 9.61
N ALA A 327 -20.61 -16.86 9.53
CA ALA A 327 -20.68 -15.95 8.38
C ALA A 327 -19.38 -15.14 8.24
N VAL A 328 -18.84 -14.62 9.35
CA VAL A 328 -17.57 -13.88 9.36
C VAL A 328 -16.39 -14.80 9.02
N ALA A 329 -16.31 -15.99 9.63
CA ALA A 329 -15.23 -16.94 9.35
C ALA A 329 -15.21 -17.37 7.87
N ARG A 330 -16.37 -17.69 7.28
CA ARG A 330 -16.48 -18.13 5.89
C ARG A 330 -16.11 -17.03 4.90
N PHE A 331 -16.60 -15.82 5.11
CA PHE A 331 -16.23 -14.71 4.25
C PHE A 331 -14.73 -14.40 4.36
N GLY A 332 -14.19 -14.41 5.58
CA GLY A 332 -12.75 -14.27 5.81
C GLY A 332 -11.92 -15.32 5.06
N GLN A 333 -12.36 -16.58 5.06
CA GLN A 333 -11.73 -17.66 4.30
C GLN A 333 -11.82 -17.42 2.78
N VAL A 334 -12.96 -16.96 2.26
CA VAL A 334 -13.13 -16.66 0.84
C VAL A 334 -12.13 -15.57 0.41
N VAL A 335 -12.04 -14.48 1.15
CA VAL A 335 -11.08 -13.41 0.83
C VAL A 335 -9.63 -13.88 1.01
N ASP A 336 -9.31 -14.57 2.10
CA ASP A 336 -7.94 -15.03 2.38
C ASP A 336 -7.43 -16.04 1.34
N SER A 337 -8.31 -16.91 0.83
CA SER A 337 -7.91 -17.94 -0.15
C SER A 337 -7.94 -17.47 -1.60
N GLN A 338 -8.66 -16.40 -1.91
CA GLN A 338 -8.88 -15.93 -3.29
C GLN A 338 -8.37 -14.51 -3.56
N GLY A 339 -7.95 -13.77 -2.52
CA GLY A 339 -7.29 -12.47 -2.66
C GLY A 339 -5.92 -12.60 -3.33
N HIS A 340 -5.47 -11.49 -3.94
CA HIS A 340 -4.19 -11.40 -4.65
C HIS A 340 -3.18 -10.49 -3.94
N THR A 341 -3.60 -9.77 -2.90
CA THR A 341 -2.78 -8.79 -2.18
C THR A 341 -2.54 -9.21 -0.73
N GLU A 342 -1.39 -8.81 -0.17
CA GLU A 342 -1.10 -9.03 1.25
C GLU A 342 -2.17 -8.41 2.15
N PHE A 343 -2.76 -7.29 1.73
CA PHE A 343 -3.84 -6.62 2.44
C PHE A 343 -5.11 -7.48 2.50
N GLU A 344 -5.49 -8.14 1.41
CA GLU A 344 -6.65 -9.04 1.37
C GLU A 344 -6.44 -10.28 2.25
N HIS A 345 -5.25 -10.89 2.18
CA HIS A 345 -4.88 -12.01 3.05
C HIS A 345 -4.88 -11.62 4.52
N TRP A 346 -4.29 -10.46 4.84
CA TRP A 346 -4.31 -9.90 6.19
C TRP A 346 -5.74 -9.69 6.70
N MET A 347 -6.62 -9.11 5.87
CA MET A 347 -8.00 -8.85 6.24
C MET A 347 -8.79 -10.14 6.44
N GLY A 348 -8.65 -11.11 5.52
CA GLY A 348 -9.30 -12.41 5.62
C GLY A 348 -8.84 -13.17 6.87
N SER A 349 -7.54 -13.10 7.20
CA SER A 349 -6.98 -13.64 8.44
C SER A 349 -7.54 -12.93 9.69
N TRP A 350 -7.65 -11.60 9.68
CA TRP A 350 -8.23 -10.84 10.79
C TRP A 350 -9.70 -11.24 11.06
N MET A 351 -10.52 -11.38 10.01
CA MET A 351 -11.92 -11.82 10.15
C MET A 351 -12.02 -13.24 10.73
N GLN A 352 -11.20 -14.15 10.20
CA GLN A 352 -11.15 -15.54 10.68
C GLN A 352 -10.72 -15.60 12.16
N ALA A 353 -9.67 -14.88 12.55
CA ALA A 353 -9.20 -14.81 13.93
C ALA A 353 -10.30 -14.34 14.90
N GLY A 354 -10.99 -13.24 14.57
CA GLY A 354 -12.09 -12.73 15.37
C GLY A 354 -13.24 -13.72 15.51
N ALA A 355 -13.67 -14.33 14.40
CA ALA A 355 -14.77 -15.30 14.40
C ALA A 355 -14.43 -16.59 15.17
N TYR A 356 -13.23 -17.13 15.01
CA TYR A 356 -12.82 -18.34 15.72
C TYR A 356 -12.67 -18.11 17.23
N ARG A 357 -12.30 -16.90 17.66
CA ARG A 357 -12.30 -16.55 19.09
C ARG A 357 -13.71 -16.60 19.70
N GLU A 358 -14.71 -16.08 18.99
CA GLU A 358 -16.09 -16.15 19.46
C GLU A 358 -16.65 -17.58 19.42
N LEU A 359 -16.33 -18.36 18.38
CA LEU A 359 -16.69 -19.78 18.31
C LEU A 359 -16.04 -20.62 19.41
N GLN A 360 -14.79 -20.31 19.79
CA GLN A 360 -14.11 -20.91 20.94
C GLN A 360 -14.90 -20.64 22.22
N ASN A 361 -15.26 -19.37 22.48
CA ASN A 361 -16.00 -18.97 23.67
C ASN A 361 -17.35 -19.69 23.75
N LEU A 362 -18.10 -19.70 22.65
CA LEU A 362 -19.39 -20.38 22.56
C LEU A 362 -19.26 -21.89 22.86
N SER A 363 -18.27 -22.55 22.25
CA SER A 363 -18.03 -24.00 22.43
C SER A 363 -17.61 -24.32 23.87
N ALA A 364 -16.80 -23.47 24.49
CA ALA A 364 -16.41 -23.62 25.89
C ALA A 364 -17.61 -23.49 26.83
N ASN A 365 -18.50 -22.53 26.57
CA ASN A 365 -19.75 -22.32 27.31
C ASN A 365 -20.76 -23.48 27.15
N GLU A 366 -20.63 -24.27 26.08
CA GLU A 366 -21.41 -25.49 25.86
C GLU A 366 -20.79 -26.75 26.50
N GLY A 367 -19.58 -26.64 27.06
CA GLY A 367 -18.84 -27.80 27.58
C GLY A 367 -18.16 -28.64 26.50
N ASN A 368 -18.11 -28.17 25.25
CA ASN A 368 -17.49 -28.85 24.12
C ASN A 368 -15.98 -28.55 24.07
N SER A 369 -15.21 -29.09 25.03
CA SER A 369 -13.78 -28.77 25.18
C SER A 369 -12.90 -29.10 23.97
N HIS A 370 -13.24 -30.14 23.20
CA HIS A 370 -12.51 -30.48 21.97
C HIS A 370 -12.68 -29.44 20.87
N GLU A 371 -13.92 -28.96 20.68
CA GLU A 371 -14.24 -27.97 19.66
C GLU A 371 -13.70 -26.59 20.06
N ALA A 372 -13.79 -26.22 21.33
CA ALA A 372 -13.16 -25.02 21.86
C ALA A 372 -11.63 -25.02 21.64
N ALA A 373 -10.95 -26.16 21.84
CA ALA A 373 -9.52 -26.27 21.58
C ALA A 373 -9.17 -26.13 20.09
N LEU A 374 -9.99 -26.69 19.20
CA LEU A 374 -9.83 -26.52 17.75
C LEU A 374 -9.95 -25.05 17.35
N PHE A 375 -10.98 -24.35 17.81
CA PHE A 375 -11.18 -22.94 17.49
C PHE A 375 -10.11 -22.05 18.12
N ALA A 376 -9.64 -22.35 19.32
CA ALA A 376 -8.51 -21.66 19.93
C ALA A 376 -7.23 -21.77 19.07
N TYR A 377 -6.95 -22.97 18.54
CA TYR A 377 -5.83 -23.19 17.63
C TYR A 377 -5.98 -22.39 16.33
N LEU A 378 -7.18 -22.41 15.73
CA LEU A 378 -7.45 -21.64 14.51
C LEU A 378 -7.33 -20.13 14.73
N ALA A 379 -7.88 -19.61 15.83
CA ALA A 379 -7.75 -18.20 16.20
C ALA A 379 -6.28 -17.80 16.33
N GLY A 380 -5.48 -18.57 17.09
CA GLY A 380 -4.05 -18.29 17.27
C GLY A 380 -3.25 -18.35 15.96
N LYS A 381 -3.58 -19.28 15.06
CA LYS A 381 -2.96 -19.37 13.72
C LYS A 381 -3.22 -18.09 12.91
N PHE A 382 -4.47 -17.63 12.85
CA PHE A 382 -4.82 -16.48 12.03
C PHE A 382 -4.43 -15.13 12.67
N GLU A 383 -4.32 -15.06 14.00
CA GLU A 383 -3.77 -13.88 14.69
C GLU A 383 -2.30 -13.61 14.32
N GLN A 384 -1.49 -14.67 14.18
CA GLN A 384 -0.09 -14.53 13.75
C GLN A 384 0.00 -13.95 12.33
N LEU A 385 -0.91 -14.36 11.44
CA LEU A 385 -0.98 -13.86 10.07
C LEU A 385 -1.56 -12.45 9.97
N ALA A 386 -2.39 -12.05 10.94
CA ALA A 386 -2.99 -10.71 11.01
C ALA A 386 -2.07 -9.64 11.67
N CYS A 387 -0.89 -10.01 12.16
CA CYS A 387 0.07 -9.10 12.80
C CYS A 387 1.39 -9.05 12.00
N PRO A 388 1.57 -8.08 11.09
CA PRO A 388 2.81 -7.95 10.33
C PRO A 388 3.90 -7.36 11.23
N GLY A 389 4.65 -8.24 11.90
CA GLY A 389 5.79 -7.87 12.77
C GLY A 389 6.35 -8.99 13.64
N GLY A 390 5.88 -10.23 13.49
CA GLY A 390 6.22 -11.35 14.34
C GLY A 390 6.98 -12.48 13.63
N THR A 391 8.07 -12.17 12.92
CA THR A 391 9.19 -13.11 12.67
C THR A 391 10.47 -12.33 12.46
#